data_AF-A0A248ZZE7-F1
#
_entry.id   AF-A0A248ZZE7-F1
#
_cell.length_a   1.000
_cell.length_b   1.000
_cell.length_c   1.000
_cell.angle_alpha   90.00
_cell.angle_beta   90.00
_cell.angle_gamma   90.00
#
_symmetry.space_group_name_H-M   'P 1'
#
loop_
_entity.id
_entity.type
_entity.pdbx_description
1 polymer ?
#
loop_
_entity_poly.entity_id
_entity_poly.type
_entity_poly.pdbx_seq_one_letter_code
_entity_poly.pdbx_strand_id
1 'polypeptide(L)'
;MEQLQAVSNEQVFAKLCEVERLLKTKGVNEHSRELWDLGDVAAYFGYTKEHTSRSVVSSPHFPKPIALDGLRGKGRGAKKWVSGEVVKFCLMWKVK
;
A
#
# COMPACT_ATOMS: atom_id res chain seq x y z
N MET A 1 -38.10 30.31 10.14
CA MET A 1 -38.25 29.02 9.44
C MET A 1 -36.96 28.78 8.68
N GLU A 2 -36.16 27.80 9.10
CA GLU A 2 -34.97 27.39 8.34
C GLU A 2 -35.43 26.82 7.00
N GLN A 3 -35.01 27.46 5.90
CA GLN A 3 -35.23 26.92 4.57
C GLN A 3 -34.33 25.69 4.42
N LEU A 4 -34.94 24.51 4.36
CA LEU A 4 -34.26 23.29 3.92
C LEU A 4 -33.86 23.49 2.46
N GLN A 5 -32.58 23.80 2.25
CA GLN A 5 -32.01 23.97 0.92
C GLN A 5 -32.04 22.61 0.22
N ALA A 6 -32.91 22.45 -0.77
CA ALA A 6 -33.01 21.22 -1.55
C ALA A 6 -31.72 21.03 -2.37
N VAL A 7 -30.97 19.96 -2.07
CA VAL A 7 -29.75 19.59 -2.81
C VAL A 7 -30.16 18.90 -4.11
N SER A 8 -29.65 19.37 -5.25
CA SER A 8 -29.95 18.75 -6.55
C SER A 8 -29.15 17.46 -6.77
N ASN A 9 -29.64 16.59 -7.66
CA ASN A 9 -28.94 15.35 -8.01
C ASN A 9 -27.55 15.61 -8.61
N GLU A 10 -27.39 16.70 -9.38
CA GLU A 10 -26.11 17.10 -9.96
C GLU A 10 -25.10 17.51 -8.87
N GLN A 11 -25.56 18.19 -7.82
CA GLN A 11 -24.71 18.58 -6.69
C GLN A 11 -24.26 17.35 -5.90
N VAL A 12 -25.15 16.37 -5.69
CA VAL A 12 -24.80 15.09 -5.07
C VAL A 12 -23.77 14.34 -5.92
N PHE A 13 -24.02 14.24 -7.24
CA PHE A 13 -23.11 13.56 -8.15
C PHE A 13 -21.71 14.18 -8.17
N ALA A 14 -21.61 15.52 -8.23
CA ALA A 14 -20.33 16.23 -8.16
C ALA A 14 -19.54 15.89 -6.88
N LYS A 15 -20.23 15.83 -5.73
CA LYS A 15 -19.60 15.44 -4.46
C LYS A 15 -19.19 13.98 -4.42
N LEU A 16 -19.94 13.08 -5.04
CA LEU A 16 -19.54 11.68 -5.17
C LEU A 16 -18.28 11.51 -6.02
N CYS A 17 -18.16 12.22 -7.15
CA CYS A 17 -16.92 12.21 -7.95
C CYS A 17 -15.71 12.74 -7.17
N GLU A 18 -15.90 13.78 -6.35
CA GLU A 18 -14.85 14.33 -5.50
C GLU A 18 -14.39 13.32 -4.44
N VAL A 19 -15.33 12.62 -3.80
CA VAL A 19 -15.02 11.52 -2.86
C VAL A 19 -14.32 10.37 -3.55
N GLU A 20 -14.76 9.95 -4.75
CA GLU A 20 -14.12 8.90 -5.53
C GLU A 20 -12.66 9.27 -5.85
N ARG A 21 -12.40 10.52 -6.25
CA ARG A 21 -11.04 11.02 -6.50
C ARG A 21 -10.19 10.98 -5.23
N LEU A 22 -10.74 11.38 -4.08
CA LEU A 22 -10.06 11.34 -2.78
C LEU A 22 -9.74 9.90 -2.34
N LEU A 23 -10.64 8.95 -2.62
CA LEU A 23 -10.41 7.54 -2.33
C LEU A 23 -9.35 6.93 -3.24
N LYS A 24 -9.34 7.28 -4.54
CA LYS A 24 -8.25 6.91 -5.46
C LYS A 24 -6.90 7.48 -5.06
N THR A 25 -6.90 8.60 -4.31
CA THR A 25 -5.68 9.23 -3.80
C THR A 25 -5.31 8.82 -2.38
N LYS A 26 -6.08 7.96 -1.70
CA LYS A 26 -5.62 7.32 -0.46
C LYS A 26 -4.48 6.37 -0.81
N GLY A 27 -3.29 6.94 -0.89
CA GLY A 27 -2.04 6.20 -1.02
C GLY A 27 -1.87 5.26 0.17
N VAL A 28 -1.12 4.19 -0.06
CA VAL A 28 -0.75 3.25 0.99
C VAL A 28 -0.08 4.00 2.13
N ASN A 29 -0.57 3.76 3.35
CA ASN A 29 -0.07 4.37 4.58
C ASN A 29 0.39 3.29 5.56
N GLU A 30 0.95 3.69 6.70
CA GLU A 30 1.49 2.81 7.74
C GLU A 30 0.44 1.88 8.39
N HIS A 31 -0.84 2.16 8.21
CA HIS A 31 -1.95 1.33 8.69
C HIS A 31 -2.51 0.39 7.61
N SER A 32 -2.02 0.48 6.38
CA SER A 32 -2.41 -0.42 5.29
C SER A 32 -2.00 -1.87 5.60
N ARG A 33 -2.90 -2.81 5.28
CA ARG A 33 -2.72 -4.25 5.59
C ARG A 33 -2.67 -5.15 4.36
N GLU A 34 -2.38 -4.56 3.20
CA GLU A 34 -2.28 -5.30 1.94
C GLU A 34 -1.00 -6.15 1.94
N LEU A 35 -1.05 -7.31 1.28
CA LEU A 35 0.08 -8.21 1.14
C LEU A 35 0.80 -7.96 -0.17
N TRP A 36 1.93 -7.27 -0.09
CA TRP A 36 2.80 -6.95 -1.21
C TRP A 36 3.79 -8.06 -1.51
N ASP A 37 4.04 -8.36 -2.79
CA ASP A 37 5.27 -9.07 -3.17
C ASP A 37 6.42 -8.12 -3.48
N LEU A 38 7.56 -8.70 -3.88
CA LEU A 38 8.75 -7.95 -4.23
C LEU A 38 8.51 -6.95 -5.38
N GLY A 39 7.59 -7.24 -6.29
CA GLY A 39 7.21 -6.34 -7.37
C GLY A 39 6.47 -5.11 -6.85
N ASP A 40 5.50 -5.32 -5.97
CA ASP A 40 4.76 -4.21 -5.34
C ASP A 40 5.69 -3.32 -4.51
N VAL A 41 6.59 -3.93 -3.73
CA VAL A 41 7.64 -3.20 -2.98
C VAL A 41 8.52 -2.41 -3.96
N ALA A 42 9.01 -3.04 -5.03
CA ALA A 42 9.86 -2.37 -6.01
C ALA A 42 9.15 -1.18 -6.68
N ALA A 43 7.88 -1.34 -7.04
CA ALA A 43 7.05 -0.28 -7.61
C ALA A 43 6.88 0.89 -6.63
N TYR A 44 6.68 0.60 -5.34
CA TYR A 44 6.57 1.62 -4.30
C TYR A 44 7.84 2.48 -4.16
N PHE A 45 9.02 1.85 -4.22
CA PHE A 45 10.31 2.55 -4.19
C PHE A 45 10.73 3.13 -5.55
N GLY A 46 10.02 2.83 -6.65
CA GLY A 46 10.41 3.23 -8.00
C GLY A 46 11.67 2.52 -8.52
N TYR A 47 11.97 1.33 -8.01
CA TYR A 47 13.18 0.57 -8.32
C TYR A 47 12.89 -0.70 -9.11
N THR A 48 13.94 -1.33 -9.63
CA THR A 48 13.83 -2.68 -10.20
C THR A 48 13.71 -3.72 -9.08
N LYS A 49 13.12 -4.88 -9.40
CA LYS A 49 13.01 -6.00 -8.45
C LYS A 49 14.38 -6.45 -7.93
N GLU A 50 15.39 -6.45 -8.78
CA GLU A 50 16.75 -6.87 -8.40
C GLU A 50 17.39 -5.89 -7.41
N HIS A 51 17.33 -4.58 -7.68
CA HIS A 51 17.86 -3.57 -6.76
C HIS A 51 17.11 -3.60 -5.43
N THR A 52 15.78 -3.71 -5.48
CA THR A 52 14.93 -3.82 -4.28
C THR A 52 15.31 -5.04 -3.45
N SER A 53 15.54 -6.20 -4.08
CA SER A 53 15.96 -7.41 -3.36
C SER A 53 17.33 -7.28 -2.71
N ARG A 54 18.29 -6.62 -3.38
CA ARG A 54 19.69 -6.56 -2.93
C ARG A 54 19.97 -5.43 -1.96
N SER A 55 19.25 -4.32 -2.04
CA SER A 55 19.56 -3.09 -1.31
C SER A 55 18.47 -2.66 -0.33
N VAL A 56 17.21 -3.03 -0.58
CA VAL A 56 16.08 -2.62 0.28
C VAL A 56 15.69 -3.77 1.22
N VAL A 57 15.28 -4.90 0.65
CA VAL A 57 14.79 -6.07 1.41
C VAL A 57 15.90 -6.75 2.22
N SER A 58 17.15 -6.60 1.80
CA SER A 58 18.32 -7.12 2.51
C SER A 58 18.68 -6.32 3.77
N SER A 59 18.09 -5.13 3.96
CA SER A 59 18.36 -4.31 5.13
C SER A 59 17.90 -5.02 6.40
N PRO A 60 18.72 -5.04 7.48
CA PRO A 60 18.35 -5.69 8.74
C PRO A 60 17.13 -5.07 9.42
N HIS A 61 16.79 -3.83 9.04
CA HIS A 61 15.66 -3.09 9.58
C HIS A 61 14.41 -3.15 8.67
N PHE A 62 14.53 -3.76 7.49
CA PHE A 62 13.38 -3.94 6.61
C PHE A 62 12.39 -4.96 7.22
N PRO A 63 11.07 -4.78 7.05
CA PRO A 63 10.08 -5.71 7.58
C PRO A 63 10.33 -7.15 7.15
N LYS A 64 10.14 -8.09 8.08
CA LYS A 64 10.30 -9.52 7.78
C LYS A 64 9.15 -9.99 6.88
N PRO A 65 9.44 -10.77 5.82
CA PRO A 65 8.38 -11.32 4.98
C PRO A 65 7.56 -12.34 5.74
N ILE A 66 6.26 -12.32 5.50
CA ILE A 66 5.35 -13.41 5.80
C ILE A 66 5.61 -14.51 4.75
N ALA A 67 5.98 -15.70 5.23
CA ALA A 67 6.04 -16.89 4.40
C ALA A 67 4.61 -17.44 4.27
N LEU A 68 4.02 -17.29 3.09
CA LEU A 68 2.82 -18.03 2.75
C LEU A 68 3.26 -19.39 2.21
N ASP A 69 3.30 -20.37 3.10
CA ASP A 69 3.57 -21.74 2.72
C ASP A 69 2.47 -22.21 1.76
N GLY A 70 2.87 -22.66 0.58
CA GLY A 70 1.91 -23.32 -0.31
C GLY A 70 1.34 -24.54 0.40
N LEU A 71 0.03 -24.80 0.23
CA LEU A 71 -0.77 -25.94 0.75
C LEU A 71 -0.14 -27.34 0.62
N ARG A 72 1.04 -27.49 0.00
CA ARG A 72 1.75 -28.74 -0.27
C ARG A 72 3.22 -28.77 0.16
N GLY A 73 3.69 -27.87 1.03
CA GLY A 73 4.93 -28.02 1.81
C GLY A 73 6.26 -28.22 1.05
N LYS A 74 6.29 -28.11 -0.29
CA LYS A 74 7.44 -28.45 -1.15
C LYS A 74 7.83 -27.35 -2.15
N GLY A 75 7.39 -26.12 -1.92
CA GLY A 75 7.79 -24.95 -2.73
C GLY A 75 8.38 -23.86 -1.85
N ARG A 76 9.30 -23.05 -2.39
CA ARG A 76 9.70 -21.79 -1.72
C ARG A 76 8.45 -20.93 -1.62
N GLY A 77 7.90 -20.76 -0.42
CA GLY A 77 6.74 -19.91 -0.18
C GLY A 77 6.99 -18.51 -0.77
N ALA A 78 5.96 -17.94 -1.40
CA ALA A 78 6.06 -16.59 -1.91
C ALA A 78 6.20 -15.64 -0.72
N LYS A 79 7.31 -14.89 -0.68
CA LYS A 79 7.53 -13.87 0.34
C LYS A 79 6.55 -12.73 0.11
N LYS A 80 5.75 -12.42 1.13
CA LYS A 80 4.83 -11.27 1.13
C LYS A 80 5.16 -10.34 2.29
N TRP A 81 4.94 -9.04 2.11
CA TRP A 81 5.15 -8.01 3.12
C TRP A 81 3.85 -7.26 3.38
N VAL A 82 3.63 -6.85 4.62
CA VAL A 82 2.50 -5.98 4.96
C VAL A 82 2.84 -4.57 4.50
N SER A 83 2.02 -3.99 3.62
CA SER A 83 2.30 -2.70 2.99
C SER A 83 2.53 -1.57 3.99
N GLY A 84 1.75 -1.52 5.07
CA GLY A 84 1.93 -0.53 6.14
C GLY A 84 3.26 -0.66 6.89
N GLU A 85 3.81 -1.86 7.04
CA GLU A 85 5.14 -2.01 7.66
C GLU A 85 6.26 -1.49 6.75
N VAL A 86 6.11 -1.65 5.44
CA VAL A 86 7.03 -1.10 4.44
C VAL A 86 6.99 0.43 4.47
N VAL A 87 5.79 1.02 4.52
CA VAL A 87 5.64 2.48 4.68
C VAL A 87 6.25 2.97 6.00
N LYS A 88 5.99 2.25 7.10
CA LYS A 88 6.55 2.58 8.42
C LYS A 88 8.08 2.55 8.41
N PHE A 89 8.68 1.59 7.71
CA PHE A 89 10.14 1.56 7.50
C PHE A 89 10.63 2.83 6.81
N CYS A 90 9.99 3.26 5.71
CA CYS A 90 10.37 4.51 5.02
C CYS A 90 10.27 5.74 5.93
N LEU A 91 9.21 5.83 6.74
CA LEU A 91 9.00 6.93 7.68
C LEU A 91 10.08 6.98 8.78
N MET A 92 10.44 5.82 9.36
CA MET A 92 11.43 5.76 10.44
C MET A 92 12.87 6.02 9.95
N TRP A 93 13.22 5.53 8.77
CA TRP A 93 14.59 5.58 8.25
C TRP A 93 14.81 6.68 7.21
N LYS A 94 13.80 7.51 6.95
CA LYS A 94 13.79 8.57 5.92
C LYS A 94 14.24 8.06 4.54
N VAL A 95 13.96 6.81 4.24
CA VAL A 95 14.29 6.19 2.95
C VAL A 95 13.16 6.52 1.99
N LYS A 96 13.46 7.34 0.98
CA LYS A 96 12.56 7.58 -0.16
C LYS A 96 13.36 8.01 -1.39
#